data_AF-N9KSC8-F1
#
_entry.id   AF-N9KSC8-F1
#
_cell.length_a   1.000
_cell.length_b   1.000
_cell.length_c   1.000
_cell.angle_alpha   90.00
_cell.angle_beta   90.00
_cell.angle_gamma   90.00
#
_symmetry.space_group_name_H-M   'P 1'
#
loop_
_entity.id
_entity.type
_entity.pdbx_description
1 polymer ?
#
loop_
_entity_poly.entity_id
_entity_poly.type
_entity_poly.pdbx_seq_one_letter_code
_entity_poly.pdbx_strand_id
1 'polypeptide(L)'
;MFIHADFSQPVIIKPEDYHWVKSPGGEVDRMMLDRIGDEKARASSLVKYAPESAFPEHQHPLGEEVLILSGIFTENAEDDYPAGWYLRNPHRSTHRVPVKQVV
;
A
#
# COMPACT_ATOMS: atom_id res chain seq x y z
N MET A 1 16.84 3.83 -0.28
CA MET A 1 16.83 2.41 0.10
C MET A 1 16.65 1.54 -1.15
N PHE A 2 17.24 0.35 -1.20
CA PHE A 2 17.09 -0.61 -2.30
C PHE A 2 16.65 -1.97 -1.76
N ILE A 3 15.53 -2.49 -2.24
CA ILE A 3 14.99 -3.81 -1.88
C ILE A 3 14.67 -4.52 -3.19
N HIS A 4 15.27 -5.70 -3.43
CA HIS A 4 15.02 -6.50 -4.64
C HIS A 4 15.04 -5.68 -5.95
N ALA A 5 15.98 -4.72 -6.02
CA ALA A 5 16.01 -3.67 -7.05
C ALA A 5 16.75 -4.05 -8.34
N ASP A 6 17.34 -5.25 -8.40
CA ASP A 6 17.89 -5.80 -9.63
C ASP A 6 16.82 -6.62 -10.37
N PHE A 7 16.13 -5.99 -11.32
CA PHE A 7 15.05 -6.60 -12.10
C PHE A 7 15.53 -7.66 -13.11
N SER A 8 16.85 -7.87 -13.24
CA SER A 8 17.37 -9.00 -14.01
C SER A 8 17.37 -10.32 -13.22
N GLN A 9 17.16 -10.27 -11.91
CA GLN A 9 17.19 -11.42 -11.01
C GLN A 9 15.77 -11.84 -10.60
N PRO A 10 15.45 -13.14 -10.59
CA PRO A 10 14.21 -13.62 -10.01
C PRO A 10 14.23 -13.46 -8.49
N VAL A 11 13.10 -13.09 -7.91
CA VAL A 11 12.90 -13.04 -6.46
C VAL A 11 11.63 -13.81 -6.11
N ILE A 12 11.73 -14.67 -5.10
CA ILE A 12 10.61 -15.43 -4.55
C ILE A 12 10.55 -15.09 -3.06
N ILE A 13 9.42 -14.53 -2.62
CA ILE A 13 9.17 -14.19 -1.21
C ILE A 13 8.04 -15.09 -0.73
N LYS A 14 8.31 -15.93 0.27
CA LYS A 14 7.31 -16.81 0.86
C LYS A 14 6.74 -16.19 2.14
N PRO A 15 5.58 -16.65 2.64
CA PRO A 15 4.99 -16.13 3.87
C PRO A 15 5.94 -16.18 5.09
N GLU A 16 6.80 -17.19 5.18
CA GLU A 16 7.82 -17.30 6.23
C GLU A 16 8.92 -16.23 6.15
N ASP A 17 9.10 -15.59 4.98
CA ASP A 17 10.08 -14.52 4.77
C ASP A 17 9.49 -13.12 5.08
N TYR A 18 8.21 -13.06 5.48
CA TYR A 18 7.53 -11.78 5.69
C TYR A 18 8.11 -11.02 6.90
N HIS A 19 8.72 -9.88 6.60
CA HIS A 19 9.18 -8.91 7.57
C HIS A 19 8.27 -7.67 7.56
N TRP A 20 7.24 -7.70 8.41
CA TRP A 20 6.34 -6.56 8.61
C TRP A 20 7.03 -5.45 9.40
N VAL A 21 7.03 -4.24 8.85
CA VAL A 21 7.53 -3.03 9.51
C VAL A 21 6.44 -1.97 9.56
N LYS A 22 6.44 -1.13 10.59
CA LYS A 22 5.54 0.02 10.64
C LYS A 22 5.92 1.07 9.58
N SER A 23 4.90 1.71 9.03
CA SER A 23 5.06 2.99 8.32
C SER A 23 5.57 4.08 9.28
N PRO A 24 6.16 5.18 8.78
CA PRO A 24 6.71 6.23 9.64
C PRO A 24 5.69 6.84 10.62
N GLY A 25 4.42 7.00 10.21
CA GLY A 25 3.35 7.47 11.09
C GLY A 25 2.64 6.36 11.88
N GLY A 26 2.96 5.08 11.61
CA GLY A 26 2.46 3.92 12.34
C GLY A 26 1.05 3.47 11.99
N GLU A 27 0.41 4.11 11.00
CA GLU A 27 -0.99 3.87 10.61
C GLU A 27 -1.17 2.52 9.89
N VAL A 28 -0.15 2.10 9.14
CA VAL A 28 -0.10 0.79 8.47
C VAL A 28 1.16 0.01 8.81
N ASP A 29 1.03 -1.32 8.81
CA ASP A 29 2.15 -2.24 8.72
C ASP A 29 2.39 -2.61 7.23
N ARG A 30 3.66 -2.66 6.82
CA ARG A 30 4.05 -2.93 5.43
C ARG A 30 5.07 -4.07 5.35
N MET A 31 4.86 -4.96 4.39
CA MET A 31 5.85 -5.92 3.93
C MET A 31 6.31 -5.48 2.54
N MET A 32 7.52 -4.94 2.45
CA MET A 32 8.07 -4.38 1.20
C MET A 32 8.61 -5.50 0.31
N LEU A 33 8.12 -5.58 -0.93
CA LEU A 33 8.47 -6.63 -1.89
C LEU A 33 9.56 -6.18 -2.87
N ASP A 34 9.48 -4.96 -3.38
CA ASP A 34 10.57 -4.31 -4.11
C ASP A 34 10.55 -2.80 -3.84
N ARG A 35 11.72 -2.15 -3.92
CA ARG A 35 11.86 -0.72 -3.66
C ARG A 35 13.09 -0.10 -4.30
N ILE A 36 12.89 1.06 -4.95
CA ILE A 36 13.94 2.00 -5.33
C ILE A 36 13.59 3.39 -4.78
N GLY A 37 14.33 3.84 -3.78
CA GLY A 37 14.14 5.13 -3.12
C GLY A 37 13.85 4.99 -1.63
N ASP A 38 13.78 6.12 -0.93
CA ASP A 38 13.39 6.18 0.48
C ASP A 38 11.87 6.33 0.57
N GLU A 39 11.31 7.29 1.32
CA GLU A 39 9.86 7.45 1.50
C GLU A 39 9.12 7.61 0.17
N LYS A 40 9.65 8.46 -0.72
CA LYS A 40 9.22 8.54 -2.13
C LYS A 40 9.99 7.51 -2.94
N ALA A 41 9.30 6.50 -3.44
CA ALA A 41 9.94 5.39 -4.13
C ALA A 41 9.01 4.80 -5.20
N ARG A 42 9.63 4.16 -6.20
CA ARG A 42 8.96 3.03 -6.88
C ARG A 42 8.93 1.89 -5.88
N ALA A 43 7.75 1.38 -5.54
CA ALA A 43 7.62 0.33 -4.56
C ALA A 43 6.45 -0.60 -4.87
N SER A 44 6.66 -1.89 -4.57
CA SER A 44 5.61 -2.88 -4.43
C SER A 44 5.59 -3.35 -2.97
N SER A 45 4.43 -3.43 -2.35
CA SER A 45 4.32 -3.80 -0.92
C SER A 45 2.98 -4.47 -0.64
N LEU A 46 2.97 -5.40 0.31
CA LEU A 46 1.74 -5.77 1.02
C LEU A 46 1.56 -4.77 2.15
N VAL A 47 0.35 -4.24 2.29
CA VAL A 47 0.02 -3.24 3.30
C VAL A 47 -1.17 -3.73 4.11
N LYS A 48 -1.05 -3.63 5.43
CA LYS A 48 -2.13 -3.90 6.38
C LYS A 48 -2.47 -2.60 7.09
N TYR A 49 -3.70 -2.17 6.92
CA TYR A 49 -4.28 -1.09 7.69
C TYR A 49 -4.62 -1.61 9.08
N ALA A 50 -4.17 -0.91 10.13
CA ALA A 50 -4.61 -1.23 11.47
C ALA A 50 -6.12 -0.90 11.61
N PRO A 51 -6.86 -1.57 12.51
CA PRO A 51 -8.21 -1.16 12.84
C PRO A 51 -8.24 0.33 13.21
N GLU A 52 -9.24 1.05 12.71
CA GLU A 52 -9.41 2.49 12.93
C GLU A 52 -8.28 3.38 12.40
N SER A 53 -7.38 2.85 11.56
CA SER A 53 -6.37 3.67 10.90
C SER A 53 -6.99 4.57 9.84
N ALA A 54 -6.45 5.79 9.74
CA ALA A 54 -6.76 6.73 8.67
C ALA A 54 -5.45 7.25 8.07
N PHE A 55 -5.45 7.46 6.76
CA PHE A 55 -4.43 8.24 6.08
C PHE A 55 -5.00 9.61 5.69
N PRO A 56 -4.29 10.70 5.99
CA PRO A 56 -4.69 12.02 5.55
C PRO A 56 -4.74 12.08 4.02
N GLU A 57 -5.39 13.12 3.52
CA GLU A 57 -5.39 13.39 2.08
C GLU A 57 -3.94 13.47 1.56
N HIS A 58 -3.66 12.73 0.51
CA HIS A 58 -2.34 12.68 -0.10
C HIS A 58 -2.43 12.54 -1.62
N GLN A 59 -1.35 13.00 -2.25
CA GLN A 59 -1.23 13.00 -3.71
C GLN A 59 -0.48 11.74 -4.17
N HIS A 60 -0.78 11.32 -5.40
CA HIS A 60 -0.05 10.27 -6.11
C HIS A 60 0.74 10.88 -7.29
N PRO A 61 1.97 11.40 -7.06
CA PRO A 61 2.72 12.10 -8.08
C PRO A 61 3.07 11.23 -9.28
N LEU A 62 3.07 9.91 -9.15
CA LEU A 62 3.35 8.96 -10.24
C LEU A 62 2.27 7.87 -10.36
N GLY A 63 1.15 8.04 -9.66
CA GLY A 63 0.07 7.07 -9.57
C GLY A 63 0.27 6.00 -8.48
N GLU A 64 -0.78 5.22 -8.27
CA GLU A 64 -0.87 4.09 -7.36
C GLU A 64 -1.78 3.02 -7.97
N GLU A 65 -1.43 1.75 -7.78
CA GLU A 65 -2.28 0.61 -8.11
C GLU A 65 -2.44 -0.26 -6.87
N VAL A 66 -3.67 -0.66 -6.55
CA VAL A 66 -3.98 -1.42 -5.33
C VAL A 66 -4.88 -2.60 -5.68
N LEU A 67 -4.57 -3.77 -5.13
CA LEU A 67 -5.45 -4.94 -5.13
C LEU A 67 -5.88 -5.21 -3.69
N ILE A 68 -7.18 -5.23 -3.43
CA ILE A 68 -7.73 -5.48 -2.09
C ILE A 68 -7.72 -6.98 -1.82
N LEU A 69 -6.85 -7.44 -0.92
CA LEU A 69 -6.67 -8.86 -0.62
C LEU A 69 -7.66 -9.38 0.43
N SER A 70 -8.03 -8.54 1.40
CA SER A 70 -8.96 -8.84 2.48
C SER A 70 -9.62 -7.55 2.95
N GLY A 71 -10.79 -7.68 3.57
CA GLY A 71 -11.51 -6.55 4.14
C GLY A 71 -12.16 -5.64 3.10
N ILE A 72 -12.38 -4.39 3.50
CA ILE A 72 -12.94 -3.29 2.70
C ILE A 72 -12.00 -2.10 2.83
N PHE A 73 -11.47 -1.67 1.70
CA PHE A 73 -10.73 -0.43 1.58
C PHE A 73 -11.68 0.69 1.18
N THR A 74 -11.71 1.79 1.92
CA THR A 74 -12.58 2.94 1.61
C THR A 74 -11.73 4.11 1.13
N GLU A 75 -12.09 4.73 0.01
CA GLU A 75 -11.58 6.04 -0.38
C GLU A 75 -12.65 7.12 -0.16
N ASN A 76 -12.21 8.35 0.12
CA ASN A 76 -13.06 9.55 0.12
C ASN A 76 -14.32 9.51 1.01
N ALA A 77 -14.37 8.61 2.00
CA ALA A 77 -15.47 8.35 2.93
C ALA A 77 -16.65 7.51 2.41
N GLU A 78 -16.88 7.46 1.10
CA GLU A 78 -18.07 6.83 0.52
C GLU A 78 -17.73 5.71 -0.48
N ASP A 79 -16.51 5.65 -0.99
CA ASP A 79 -16.12 4.70 -2.02
C ASP A 79 -15.57 3.43 -1.37
N ASP A 80 -16.43 2.44 -1.11
CA ASP A 80 -16.06 1.16 -0.51
C ASP A 80 -15.63 0.13 -1.57
N TYR A 81 -14.43 -0.44 -1.39
CA TYR A 81 -13.82 -1.43 -2.27
C TYR A 81 -13.54 -2.72 -1.49
N PRO A 82 -14.43 -3.72 -1.55
CA PRO A 82 -14.22 -5.01 -0.88
C PRO A 82 -13.10 -5.84 -1.53
N ALA A 83 -12.69 -6.91 -0.84
CA ALA A 83 -11.73 -7.87 -1.35
C ALA A 83 -12.03 -8.31 -2.80
N GLY A 84 -10.97 -8.39 -3.62
CA GLY A 84 -11.04 -8.70 -5.05
C GLY A 84 -11.09 -7.49 -5.97
N TRP A 85 -11.32 -6.28 -5.44
CA TRP A 85 -11.25 -5.06 -6.24
C TRP A 85 -9.82 -4.67 -6.58
N TYR A 86 -9.64 -4.17 -7.80
CA TYR A 86 -8.40 -3.60 -8.29
C TYR A 86 -8.61 -2.14 -8.67
N LEU A 87 -7.82 -1.25 -8.08
CA LEU A 87 -7.91 0.19 -8.21
C LEU A 87 -6.68 0.72 -8.95
N ARG A 88 -6.90 1.78 -9.73
CA ARG A 88 -5.84 2.55 -10.40
C ARG A 88 -6.04 4.03 -10.10
N ASN A 89 -5.24 4.57 -9.21
CA ASN A 89 -5.16 5.99 -8.91
C ASN A 89 -4.13 6.62 -9.84
N PRO A 90 -4.52 7.40 -10.87
CA PRO A 90 -3.60 7.84 -11.92
C PRO A 90 -2.61 8.92 -11.45
N HIS A 91 -1.64 9.24 -12.30
CA HIS A 91 -0.71 10.35 -12.11
C HIS A 91 -1.43 11.65 -11.69
N ARG A 92 -0.99 12.26 -10.59
CA ARG A 92 -1.53 13.49 -9.96
C ARG A 92 -2.93 13.36 -9.36
N SER A 93 -3.47 12.15 -9.23
CA SER A 93 -4.66 11.94 -8.40
C SER A 93 -4.37 12.26 -6.94
N THR A 94 -5.43 12.49 -6.18
CA THR A 94 -5.40 12.77 -4.75
C THR A 94 -6.58 12.04 -4.13
N HIS A 95 -6.38 11.43 -2.98
CA HIS A 95 -7.44 10.80 -2.22
C HIS A 95 -7.15 10.85 -0.72
N ARG A 96 -8.14 10.46 0.08
CA ARG A 96 -7.99 10.22 1.53
C ARG A 96 -8.49 8.82 1.87
N VAL A 97 -7.87 8.21 2.90
CA VAL A 97 -8.31 6.91 3.43
C VAL A 97 -8.85 7.13 4.85
N PRO A 98 -10.17 7.10 5.08
CA PRO A 98 -10.76 7.35 6.37
C PRO A 98 -10.68 6.11 7.30
N VAL A 99 -11.07 6.29 8.56
CA VAL A 99 -11.12 5.30 9.67
C VAL A 99 -12.00 4.05 9.37
N LYS A 100 -12.65 3.98 8.21
CA LYS A 100 -13.68 2.98 7.87
C LYS A 100 -13.13 1.63 7.36
N GLN A 101 -11.85 1.35 7.56
CA GLN A 101 -11.22 0.10 7.12
C GLN A 101 -11.79 -1.08 7.93
N VAL A 102 -12.61 -1.94 7.30
CA VAL A 102 -13.08 -3.19 7.90
C VAL A 102 -12.17 -4.30 7.40
N VAL A 103 -11.25 -4.80 8.22
CA VAL A 103 -10.25 -5.83 7.84
C VAL A 103 -10.79 -7.24 8.01
#